data_AF-A0A1F6PTP6-F1
#
_entry.id   AF-A0A1F6PTP6-F1
#
_cell.length_a   1.000
_cell.length_b   1.000
_cell.length_c   1.000
_cell.angle_alpha   90.00
_cell.angle_beta   90.00
_cell.angle_gamma   90.00
#
_symmetry.space_group_name_H-M   'P 1'
#
loop_
_entity.id
_entity.type
_entity.pdbx_description
1 polymer ?
#
loop_
_entity_poly.entity_id
_entity_poly.type
_entity_poly.pdbx_seq_one_letter_code
_entity_poly.pdbx_strand_id
1 'polypeptide(L)'
;MFRVASIFSVSRRIVGLVGVLLLLQIGIDCFFYYQHYKSIEISQILFHSVFLIVMAGCFVGYINKYILSSVDEFLPIVKGGSSPGRKNNYEDIPGLKQIESYIFELIEKAQDDSESRKHDSMLQAVKAKNLEVAEIFGYVQEYVTNLSSAIVNQKVNVDALCSKVLSNRSSIDQVYLGSDAQGKSIDQMVDTLNNNEKALKVLSQEIVDFINYQKSANEHVSNIINSINRVTEDSRKLSDNSVGAKNLANNNVGTIDQAASGMSRINGIVSLALLKIEGLKTGSEKIGEITSVINEISDQTNLLALNAAIEAARAGEHGRGFAVVADEVRKLADRSRKATMNIAQLIGDIQKDIHGVVVNMQDSSIEVQKGTSLVQQAKEASSQIIFSIDYNMLQVKSICDLMQDLLLSGNEVRSIIGQTEQASDNTSKSFADFSAMFSAINSVISEIKFVSVENKDNASKMFENYEDITSVASQVTNETIALSASVEQQVSSIFVLGDTIEETNKILA
;
A
#
# COMPACT_ATOMS: atom_id res chain seq x y z
N MET A 1 29.85 -22.62 62.33
CA MET A 1 29.61 -24.09 62.43
C MET A 1 30.37 -24.78 63.57
N PHE A 2 31.72 -24.74 63.65
CA PHE A 2 32.49 -25.46 64.70
C PHE A 2 32.19 -25.05 66.16
N ARG A 3 31.72 -23.82 66.42
CA ARG A 3 31.33 -23.36 67.77
C ARG A 3 29.90 -23.72 68.19
N VAL A 4 28.97 -23.88 67.25
CA VAL A 4 27.60 -24.35 67.54
C VAL A 4 27.62 -25.84 67.93
N ALA A 5 28.44 -26.64 67.24
CA ALA A 5 28.64 -28.05 67.59
C ALA A 5 29.32 -28.26 68.97
N SER A 6 30.20 -27.35 69.41
CA SER A 6 30.80 -27.43 70.75
C SER A 6 29.80 -27.05 71.86
N ILE A 7 28.85 -26.15 71.59
CA ILE A 7 27.79 -25.78 72.53
C ILE A 7 26.81 -26.96 72.74
N PHE A 8 26.43 -27.65 71.67
CA PHE A 8 25.59 -28.85 71.77
C PHE A 8 26.31 -30.03 72.43
N SER A 9 27.63 -30.23 72.20
CA SER A 9 28.37 -31.35 72.81
C SER A 9 28.59 -31.19 74.32
N VAL A 10 28.77 -29.94 74.78
CA VAL A 10 28.91 -29.61 76.21
C VAL A 10 27.57 -29.72 76.92
N SER A 11 26.48 -29.22 76.33
CA SER A 11 25.12 -29.43 76.85
C SER A 11 24.78 -30.93 77.00
N ARG A 12 25.08 -31.74 75.98
CA ARG A 12 24.83 -33.19 76.00
C ARG A 12 25.67 -33.95 77.04
N ARG A 13 26.93 -33.53 77.27
CA ARG A 13 27.79 -34.11 78.32
C ARG A 13 27.32 -33.73 79.73
N ILE A 14 26.77 -32.54 79.91
CA ILE A 14 26.26 -32.07 81.21
C ILE A 14 24.93 -32.73 81.55
N VAL A 15 24.00 -32.85 80.59
CA VAL A 15 22.75 -33.63 80.78
C VAL A 15 23.06 -35.10 81.09
N GLY A 16 24.07 -35.68 80.43
CA GLY A 16 24.56 -37.03 80.74
C GLY A 16 25.16 -37.15 82.15
N LEU A 17 25.93 -36.17 82.60
CA LEU A 17 26.54 -36.16 83.94
C LEU A 17 25.47 -36.01 85.04
N VAL A 18 24.46 -35.17 84.81
CA VAL A 18 23.32 -34.96 85.72
C VAL A 18 22.41 -36.20 85.77
N GLY A 19 22.18 -36.87 84.65
CA GLY A 19 21.48 -38.16 84.62
C GLY A 19 22.22 -39.28 85.37
N VAL A 20 23.56 -39.33 85.27
CA VAL A 20 24.39 -40.29 86.03
C VAL A 20 24.40 -39.96 87.53
N LEU A 21 24.40 -38.69 87.90
CA LEU A 21 24.32 -38.25 89.30
C LEU A 21 22.93 -38.54 89.91
N LEU A 22 21.85 -38.37 89.14
CA LEU A 22 20.50 -38.76 89.57
C LEU A 22 20.33 -40.28 89.71
N LEU A 23 20.95 -41.08 88.83
CA LEU A 23 20.95 -42.55 88.95
C LEU A 23 21.82 -43.05 90.11
N LEU A 24 22.97 -42.40 90.38
CA LEU A 24 23.78 -42.65 91.57
C LEU A 24 22.99 -42.28 92.84
N GLN A 25 22.20 -41.21 92.79
CA GLN A 25 21.33 -40.80 93.89
C GLN A 25 20.21 -41.80 94.11
N ILE A 26 19.50 -42.27 93.07
CA ILE A 26 18.50 -43.36 93.20
C ILE A 26 19.14 -44.64 93.73
N GLY A 27 20.39 -44.94 93.35
CA GLY A 27 21.15 -46.08 93.87
C GLY A 27 21.49 -45.94 95.36
N ILE A 28 21.86 -44.74 95.80
CA ILE A 28 22.12 -44.40 97.21
C ILE A 28 20.81 -44.40 98.00
N ASP A 29 19.73 -43.88 97.42
CA ASP A 29 18.39 -43.83 98.01
C ASP A 29 17.84 -45.23 98.20
N CYS A 30 17.98 -46.13 97.22
CA CYS A 30 17.65 -47.55 97.37
C CYS A 30 18.52 -48.26 98.43
N PHE A 31 19.80 -47.90 98.55
CA PHE A 31 20.72 -48.48 99.55
C PHE A 31 20.35 -48.05 100.98
N PHE A 32 19.97 -46.78 101.18
CA PHE A 32 19.49 -46.27 102.47
C PHE A 32 18.06 -46.74 102.79
N TYR A 33 17.19 -46.86 101.78
CA TYR A 33 15.84 -47.43 101.93
C TYR A 33 15.88 -48.91 102.35
N TYR A 34 16.92 -49.65 101.98
CA TYR A 34 17.08 -51.07 102.36
C TYR A 34 17.72 -51.29 103.74
N GLN A 35 18.54 -50.37 104.26
CA GLN A 35 19.27 -50.58 105.53
C GLN A 35 18.58 -50.11 106.81
N HIS A 36 17.60 -49.20 106.78
CA HIS A 36 16.97 -48.67 107.99
C HIS A 36 15.45 -48.61 107.92
N TYR A 37 14.79 -49.69 108.39
CA TYR A 37 13.40 -49.62 108.84
C TYR A 37 13.36 -49.41 110.36
N LYS A 38 13.55 -48.16 110.78
CA LYS A 38 13.03 -47.56 112.03
C LYS A 38 13.39 -46.07 112.05
N SER A 39 12.36 -45.23 111.96
CA SER A 39 12.34 -43.75 111.97
C SER A 39 13.26 -43.04 110.96
N ILE A 40 12.70 -42.74 109.78
CA ILE A 40 13.25 -41.67 108.92
C ILE A 40 12.92 -40.34 109.61
N GLU A 41 13.95 -39.59 109.98
CA GLU A 41 13.78 -38.21 110.42
C GLU A 41 13.39 -37.33 109.22
N ILE A 42 12.41 -36.46 109.42
CA ILE A 42 11.92 -35.52 108.41
C ILE A 42 13.06 -34.60 107.89
N SER A 43 14.16 -34.46 108.64
CA SER A 43 15.39 -33.77 108.24
C SER A 43 16.00 -34.33 106.96
N GLN A 44 15.96 -35.65 106.72
CA GLN A 44 16.53 -36.28 105.51
C GLN A 44 15.65 -36.09 104.27
N ILE A 45 14.32 -36.11 104.43
CA ILE A 45 13.38 -35.82 103.33
C ILE A 45 13.43 -34.33 102.96
N LEU A 46 13.55 -33.44 103.95
CA LEU A 46 13.78 -32.01 103.73
C LEU A 46 15.13 -31.74 103.08
N PHE A 47 16.20 -32.44 103.49
CA PHE A 47 17.51 -32.30 102.84
C PHE A 47 17.45 -32.75 101.38
N HIS A 48 16.76 -33.85 101.07
CA HIS A 48 16.58 -34.34 99.69
C HIS A 48 15.74 -33.41 98.81
N SER A 49 14.61 -32.94 99.32
CA SER A 49 13.73 -32.03 98.59
C SER A 49 14.37 -30.65 98.42
N VAL A 50 15.06 -30.12 99.44
CA VAL A 50 15.86 -28.89 99.31
C VAL A 50 17.01 -29.10 98.34
N PHE A 51 17.74 -30.22 98.38
CA PHE A 51 18.85 -30.50 97.45
C PHE A 51 18.37 -30.65 96.00
N LEU A 52 17.23 -31.28 95.76
CA LEU A 52 16.57 -31.32 94.44
C LEU A 52 16.16 -29.92 93.98
N ILE A 53 15.61 -29.09 94.87
CA ILE A 53 15.27 -27.69 94.58
C ILE A 53 16.53 -26.84 94.32
N VAL A 54 17.64 -27.07 95.04
CA VAL A 54 18.94 -26.40 94.80
C VAL A 54 19.52 -26.83 93.47
N MET A 55 19.49 -28.12 93.14
CA MET A 55 20.01 -28.63 91.88
C MET A 55 19.15 -28.18 90.70
N ALA A 56 17.82 -28.12 90.86
CA ALA A 56 16.90 -27.53 89.88
C ALA A 56 17.12 -26.01 89.74
N GLY A 57 17.34 -25.30 90.84
CA GLY A 57 17.66 -23.86 90.85
C GLY A 57 19.02 -23.54 90.21
N CYS A 58 20.05 -24.33 90.48
CA CYS A 58 21.36 -24.25 89.84
C CYS A 58 21.28 -24.63 88.34
N PHE A 59 20.44 -25.60 87.98
CA PHE A 59 20.16 -25.98 86.60
C PHE A 59 19.45 -24.84 85.83
N VAL A 60 18.42 -24.24 86.43
CA VAL A 60 17.71 -23.07 85.88
C VAL A 60 18.64 -21.86 85.79
N GLY A 61 19.43 -21.56 86.82
CA GLY A 61 20.40 -20.46 86.83
C GLY A 61 21.52 -20.63 85.80
N TYR A 62 22.00 -21.86 85.61
CA TYR A 62 23.04 -22.16 84.63
C TYR A 62 22.51 -22.16 83.19
N ILE A 63 21.30 -22.70 82.95
CA ILE A 63 20.59 -22.57 81.67
C ILE A 63 20.33 -21.09 81.34
N ASN A 64 19.88 -20.29 82.31
CA ASN A 64 19.57 -18.89 82.11
C ASN A 64 20.84 -18.07 81.75
N LYS A 65 21.95 -18.29 82.47
CA LYS A 65 23.25 -17.64 82.17
C LYS A 65 23.79 -18.01 80.78
N TYR A 66 23.56 -19.24 80.31
CA TYR A 66 24.00 -19.70 78.99
C TYR A 66 23.07 -19.26 77.85
N ILE A 67 21.75 -19.23 78.09
CA ILE A 67 20.76 -18.66 77.16
C ILE A 67 21.04 -17.17 76.95
N LEU A 68 21.34 -16.43 78.02
CA LEU A 68 21.59 -14.99 77.95
C LEU A 68 22.95 -14.64 77.32
N SER A 69 23.99 -15.46 77.55
CA SER A 69 25.24 -15.33 76.78
C SER A 69 25.05 -15.62 75.29
N SER A 70 24.05 -16.41 74.92
CA SER A 70 23.73 -16.71 73.52
C SER A 70 22.86 -15.61 72.90
N VAL A 71 22.05 -14.88 73.69
CA VAL A 71 21.21 -13.77 73.22
C VAL A 71 22.03 -12.49 73.01
N ASP A 72 22.98 -12.17 73.89
CA ASP A 72 23.85 -10.99 73.75
C ASP A 72 24.79 -11.07 72.53
N GLU A 73 25.15 -12.27 72.07
CA GLU A 73 25.96 -12.48 70.85
C GLU A 73 25.13 -12.31 69.55
N PHE A 74 23.80 -12.38 69.61
CA PHE A 74 22.88 -12.28 68.45
C PHE A 74 22.27 -10.89 68.24
N LEU A 75 22.30 -10.02 69.26
CA LEU A 75 21.75 -8.66 69.18
C LEU A 75 22.34 -7.74 68.07
N PRO A 76 23.60 -7.91 67.59
CA PRO A 76 24.11 -7.09 66.50
C PRO A 76 23.52 -7.44 65.13
N ILE A 77 22.95 -8.63 64.94
CA ILE A 77 22.48 -9.13 63.63
C ILE A 77 21.04 -8.66 63.33
N VAL A 78 20.25 -8.33 64.36
CA VAL A 78 18.85 -7.89 64.22
C VAL A 78 18.72 -6.37 64.07
N LYS A 79 19.75 -5.58 64.41
CA LYS A 79 19.71 -4.11 64.33
C LYS A 79 20.20 -3.57 62.99
N GLY A 80 19.42 -3.82 61.95
CA GLY A 80 19.41 -3.05 60.70
C GLY A 80 18.09 -2.32 60.54
N GLY A 81 17.78 -1.35 61.40
CA GLY A 81 16.53 -0.58 61.32
C GLY A 81 16.20 0.15 62.62
N SER A 82 16.13 1.47 62.54
CA SER A 82 16.05 2.45 63.63
C SER A 82 14.72 2.51 64.39
N SER A 83 14.74 2.29 65.71
CA SER A 83 14.02 3.13 66.71
C SER A 83 14.43 2.80 68.15
N PRO A 84 14.29 3.75 69.10
CA PRO A 84 15.05 3.77 70.34
C PRO A 84 14.35 3.08 71.51
N GLY A 85 15.15 2.54 72.43
CA GLY A 85 14.78 2.43 73.83
C GLY A 85 14.01 1.18 74.23
N ARG A 86 14.75 0.09 74.47
CA ARG A 86 14.67 -0.70 75.70
C ARG A 86 15.87 -1.64 75.72
N LYS A 87 16.89 -1.28 76.51
CA LYS A 87 17.81 -2.27 77.03
C LYS A 87 16.98 -3.09 78.02
N ASN A 88 16.53 -4.27 77.62
CA ASN A 88 15.98 -5.22 78.58
C ASN A 88 17.17 -5.73 79.38
N ASN A 89 17.50 -5.00 80.44
CA ASN A 89 18.52 -5.40 81.39
C ASN A 89 18.04 -6.68 82.08
N TYR A 90 18.98 -7.59 82.27
CA TYR A 90 18.90 -8.85 83.02
C TYR A 90 18.32 -8.70 84.44
N GLU A 91 18.17 -7.47 84.94
CA GLU A 91 17.76 -7.16 86.31
C GLU A 91 16.25 -7.32 86.58
N ASP A 92 15.42 -7.55 85.55
CA ASP A 92 13.95 -7.58 85.66
C ASP A 92 13.33 -8.99 85.73
N ILE A 93 14.08 -10.05 86.05
CA ILE A 93 13.45 -11.29 86.57
C ILE A 93 13.43 -11.16 88.10
N PRO A 94 12.28 -10.80 88.71
CA PRO A 94 12.20 -10.66 90.16
C PRO A 94 12.51 -12.02 90.82
N GLY A 95 13.29 -12.02 91.89
CA GLY A 95 13.43 -13.16 92.78
C GLY A 95 14.59 -14.13 92.54
N LEU A 96 15.23 -14.19 91.35
CA LEU A 96 16.21 -15.27 91.07
C LEU A 96 17.50 -15.19 91.94
N LYS A 97 18.07 -13.98 92.10
CA LYS A 97 19.19 -13.73 93.04
C LYS A 97 18.78 -13.89 94.51
N GLN A 98 17.50 -13.64 94.82
CA GLN A 98 16.98 -13.79 96.17
C GLN A 98 16.79 -15.27 96.53
N ILE A 99 16.50 -16.15 95.56
CA ILE A 99 16.40 -17.60 95.77
C ILE A 99 17.78 -18.21 96.02
N GLU A 100 18.80 -17.86 95.21
CA GLU A 100 20.17 -18.41 95.35
C GLU A 100 20.82 -18.01 96.69
N SER A 101 20.65 -16.75 97.11
CA SER A 101 21.18 -16.25 98.39
C SER A 101 20.46 -16.82 99.62
N TYR A 102 19.18 -17.19 99.50
CA TYR A 102 18.37 -17.73 100.59
C TYR A 102 18.48 -19.25 100.73
N ILE A 103 18.76 -19.97 99.63
CA ILE A 103 19.13 -21.40 99.67
C ILE A 103 20.44 -21.58 100.44
N PHE A 104 21.42 -20.70 100.23
CA PHE A 104 22.64 -20.68 101.05
C PHE A 104 22.31 -20.46 102.54
N GLU A 105 21.37 -19.58 102.85
CA GLU A 105 20.91 -19.30 104.22
C GLU A 105 20.13 -20.49 104.84
N LEU A 106 19.40 -21.27 104.03
CA LEU A 106 18.69 -22.48 104.45
C LEU A 106 19.64 -23.67 104.67
N ILE A 107 20.70 -23.81 103.84
CA ILE A 107 21.77 -24.80 104.05
C ILE A 107 22.51 -24.50 105.36
N GLU A 108 22.77 -23.22 105.64
CA GLU A 108 23.43 -22.78 106.88
C GLU A 108 22.52 -22.99 108.11
N LYS A 109 21.21 -22.77 107.98
CA LYS A 109 20.21 -23.04 109.04
C LYS A 109 19.89 -24.53 109.24
N ALA A 110 20.14 -25.40 108.26
CA ALA A 110 19.89 -26.84 108.34
C ALA A 110 20.97 -27.61 109.14
N GLN A 111 22.11 -26.99 109.43
CA GLN A 111 23.21 -27.63 110.19
C GLN A 111 23.07 -27.55 111.72
N ASP A 112 22.02 -26.88 112.25
CA ASP A 112 21.92 -26.58 113.69
C ASP A 112 20.77 -27.33 114.38
N ASP A 113 21.14 -28.43 115.02
CA ASP A 113 20.32 -29.53 115.54
C ASP A 113 19.53 -29.11 116.81
N SER A 114 18.20 -28.92 116.72
CA SER A 114 17.27 -29.05 117.86
C SER A 114 15.78 -28.97 117.46
N GLU A 115 15.09 -30.09 117.73
CA GLU A 115 13.68 -30.41 117.92
C GLU A 115 12.53 -29.47 117.44
N SER A 116 11.71 -30.05 116.55
CA SER A 116 10.25 -29.91 116.33
C SER A 116 9.63 -28.55 115.96
N ARG A 117 10.05 -27.38 116.48
CA ARG A 117 9.47 -26.07 116.06
C ARG A 117 10.12 -25.44 114.83
N LYS A 118 11.35 -25.86 114.47
CA LYS A 118 12.04 -25.43 113.23
C LYS A 118 11.45 -26.09 111.97
N HIS A 119 10.83 -27.26 112.11
CA HIS A 119 10.29 -28.04 110.98
C HIS A 119 9.09 -27.36 110.29
N ASP A 120 8.13 -26.82 111.05
CA ASP A 120 6.99 -26.08 110.46
C ASP A 120 7.42 -24.77 109.78
N SER A 121 8.42 -24.08 110.35
CA SER A 121 8.98 -22.85 109.78
C SER A 121 9.76 -23.12 108.49
N MET A 122 10.52 -24.21 108.40
CA MET A 122 11.21 -24.62 107.18
C MET A 122 10.23 -25.11 106.12
N LEU A 123 9.21 -25.88 106.51
CA LEU A 123 8.17 -26.34 105.59
C LEU A 123 7.37 -25.15 105.01
N GLN A 124 7.05 -24.13 105.81
CA GLN A 124 6.44 -22.89 105.31
C GLN A 124 7.37 -22.10 104.38
N ALA A 125 8.68 -22.03 104.68
CA ALA A 125 9.65 -21.34 103.83
C ALA A 125 9.83 -22.05 102.47
N VAL A 126 9.90 -23.39 102.47
CA VAL A 126 9.96 -24.18 101.23
C VAL A 126 8.65 -24.06 100.45
N LYS A 127 7.48 -24.09 101.10
CA LYS A 127 6.18 -23.83 100.44
C LYS A 127 6.11 -22.43 99.81
N ALA A 128 6.57 -21.40 100.52
CA ALA A 128 6.58 -20.02 100.01
C ALA A 128 7.53 -19.85 98.80
N LYS A 129 8.71 -20.49 98.82
CA LYS A 129 9.64 -20.45 97.68
C LYS A 129 9.22 -21.34 96.52
N ASN A 130 8.56 -22.47 96.78
CA ASN A 130 7.95 -23.28 95.71
C ASN A 130 6.84 -22.50 95.00
N LEU A 131 6.11 -21.63 95.72
CA LEU A 131 5.15 -20.69 95.13
C LEU A 131 5.84 -19.64 94.25
N GLU A 132 6.97 -19.06 94.68
CA GLU A 132 7.75 -18.10 93.88
C GLU A 132 8.39 -18.75 92.64
N VAL A 133 8.85 -19.99 92.76
CA VAL A 133 9.33 -20.80 91.62
C VAL A 133 8.19 -21.10 90.65
N ALA A 134 6.97 -21.37 91.14
CA ALA A 134 5.79 -21.54 90.31
C ALA A 134 5.37 -20.23 89.60
N GLU A 135 5.53 -19.06 90.22
CA GLU A 135 5.32 -17.76 89.57
C GLU A 135 6.36 -17.51 88.46
N ILE A 136 7.65 -17.73 88.73
CA ILE A 136 8.73 -17.61 87.72
C ILE A 136 8.49 -18.60 86.57
N PHE A 137 8.04 -19.82 86.87
CA PHE A 137 7.66 -20.80 85.86
C PHE A 137 6.52 -20.28 84.97
N GLY A 138 5.50 -19.65 85.55
CA GLY A 138 4.42 -18.99 84.81
C GLY A 138 4.94 -17.91 83.84
N TYR A 139 5.87 -17.06 84.28
CA TYR A 139 6.51 -16.06 83.42
C TYR A 139 7.34 -16.67 82.29
N VAL A 140 8.11 -17.72 82.58
CA VAL A 140 8.92 -18.43 81.58
C VAL A 140 8.02 -19.14 80.56
N GLN A 141 6.91 -19.74 81.00
CA GLN A 141 5.92 -20.37 80.15
C GLN A 141 5.21 -19.35 79.24
N GLU A 142 4.83 -18.19 79.76
CA GLU A 142 4.26 -17.08 78.97
C GLU A 142 5.28 -16.57 77.94
N TYR A 143 6.54 -16.36 78.35
CA TYR A 143 7.60 -15.91 77.45
C TYR A 143 7.85 -16.88 76.29
N VAL A 144 7.96 -18.19 76.59
CA VAL A 144 8.16 -19.22 75.56
C VAL A 144 6.94 -19.36 74.64
N THR A 145 5.72 -19.21 75.17
CA THR A 145 4.50 -19.20 74.35
C THR A 145 4.46 -17.99 73.41
N ASN A 146 4.82 -16.81 73.91
CA ASN A 146 4.92 -15.59 73.11
C ASN A 146 6.03 -15.70 72.05
N LEU A 147 7.19 -16.25 72.40
CA LEU A 147 8.30 -16.48 71.47
C LEU A 147 7.95 -17.51 70.39
N SER A 148 7.28 -18.60 70.76
CA SER A 148 6.77 -19.61 69.82
C SER A 148 5.79 -18.99 68.82
N SER A 149 4.84 -18.19 69.32
CA SER A 149 3.89 -17.46 68.48
C SER A 149 4.59 -16.48 67.54
N ALA A 150 5.63 -15.77 68.02
CA ALA A 150 6.43 -14.86 67.20
C ALA A 150 7.20 -15.60 66.09
N ILE A 151 7.78 -16.77 66.37
CA ILE A 151 8.48 -17.59 65.36
C ILE A 151 7.53 -18.13 64.31
N VAL A 152 6.34 -18.60 64.72
CA VAL A 152 5.30 -19.04 63.77
C VAL A 152 4.89 -17.89 62.86
N ASN A 153 4.68 -16.69 63.41
CA ASN A 153 4.38 -15.49 62.62
C ASN A 153 5.54 -15.11 61.68
N GLN A 154 6.79 -15.21 62.14
CA GLN A 154 7.97 -14.92 61.33
C GLN A 154 8.09 -15.91 60.16
N LYS A 155 7.81 -17.20 60.39
CA LYS A 155 7.78 -18.22 59.34
C LYS A 155 6.73 -17.91 58.28
N VAL A 156 5.50 -17.58 58.69
CA VAL A 156 4.42 -17.19 57.76
C VAL A 156 4.82 -15.96 56.93
N ASN A 157 5.46 -14.97 57.56
CA ASN A 157 5.91 -13.76 56.87
C ASN A 157 7.04 -14.04 55.86
N VAL A 158 7.98 -14.92 56.19
CA VAL A 158 9.08 -15.34 55.30
C VAL A 158 8.55 -16.15 54.12
N ASP A 159 7.62 -17.08 54.36
CA ASP A 159 6.97 -17.85 53.29
C ASP A 159 6.21 -16.93 52.33
N ALA A 160 5.48 -15.93 52.87
CA ALA A 160 4.81 -14.92 52.07
C ALA A 160 5.79 -14.04 51.27
N LEU A 161 6.95 -13.68 51.86
CA LEU A 161 8.00 -12.93 51.17
C LEU A 161 8.60 -13.75 50.01
N CYS A 162 8.94 -15.02 50.26
CA CYS A 162 9.44 -15.95 49.23
C CYS A 162 8.46 -16.07 48.04
N SER A 163 7.16 -16.20 48.33
CA SER A 163 6.13 -16.23 47.29
C SER A 163 6.10 -14.95 46.46
N LYS A 164 6.17 -13.77 47.10
CA LYS A 164 6.22 -12.47 46.40
C LYS A 164 7.49 -12.30 45.57
N VAL A 165 8.64 -12.75 46.07
CA VAL A 165 9.93 -12.71 45.38
C VAL A 165 9.89 -13.56 44.11
N LEU A 166 9.35 -14.77 44.18
CA LEU A 166 9.16 -15.65 43.03
C LEU A 166 8.18 -15.05 42.01
N SER A 167 7.07 -14.48 42.48
CA SER A 167 6.10 -13.80 41.61
C SER A 167 6.74 -12.61 40.88
N ASN A 168 7.47 -11.76 41.60
CA ASN A 168 8.14 -10.59 41.01
C ASN A 168 9.24 -11.00 40.03
N ARG A 169 10.00 -12.06 40.32
CA ARG A 169 10.99 -12.62 39.39
C ARG A 169 10.34 -13.02 38.07
N SER A 170 9.21 -13.73 38.13
CA SER A 170 8.44 -14.09 36.93
C SER A 170 7.96 -12.86 36.15
N SER A 171 7.52 -11.80 36.84
CA SER A 171 7.16 -10.54 36.19
C SER A 171 8.35 -9.88 35.48
N ILE A 172 9.56 -9.95 36.05
CA ILE A 172 10.78 -9.41 35.41
C ILE A 172 11.19 -10.23 34.19
N ASP A 173 11.09 -11.56 34.26
CA ASP A 173 11.26 -12.44 33.09
C ASP A 173 10.32 -12.04 31.96
N GLN A 174 9.05 -11.76 32.28
CA GLN A 174 8.09 -11.27 31.29
C GLN A 174 8.48 -9.90 30.71
N VAL A 175 8.95 -8.96 31.53
CA VAL A 175 9.41 -7.64 31.06
C VAL A 175 10.64 -7.77 30.16
N TYR A 176 11.60 -8.61 30.53
CA TYR A 176 12.82 -8.83 29.75
C TYR A 176 12.51 -9.46 28.39
N LEU A 177 11.76 -10.57 28.38
CA LEU A 177 11.37 -11.26 27.15
C LEU A 177 10.45 -10.39 26.28
N GLY A 178 9.53 -9.65 26.90
CA GLY A 178 8.66 -8.69 26.23
C GLY A 178 9.45 -7.56 25.57
N SER A 179 10.45 -7.00 26.27
CA SER A 179 11.32 -5.95 25.73
C SER A 179 12.21 -6.46 24.60
N ASP A 180 12.73 -7.69 24.68
CA ASP A 180 13.51 -8.31 23.60
C ASP A 180 12.65 -8.57 22.34
N ALA A 181 11.44 -9.08 22.53
CA ALA A 181 10.48 -9.28 21.45
C ALA A 181 10.04 -7.94 20.82
N GLN A 182 9.87 -6.90 21.64
CA GLN A 182 9.60 -5.55 21.17
C GLN A 182 10.75 -5.02 20.31
N GLY A 183 12.01 -5.20 20.73
CA GLY A 183 13.19 -4.83 19.94
C GLY A 183 13.22 -5.47 18.54
N LYS A 184 12.93 -6.78 18.43
CA LYS A 184 12.82 -7.47 17.14
C LYS A 184 11.70 -6.91 16.26
N SER A 185 10.57 -6.57 16.87
CA SER A 185 9.43 -5.96 16.16
C SER A 185 9.75 -4.55 15.66
N ILE A 186 10.54 -3.78 16.42
CA ILE A 186 11.03 -2.45 16.01
C ILE A 186 11.96 -2.56 14.80
N ASP A 187 12.89 -3.51 14.79
CA ASP A 187 13.79 -3.68 13.65
C ASP A 187 13.01 -4.05 12.36
N GLN A 188 11.99 -4.92 12.46
CA GLN A 188 11.07 -5.19 11.35
C GLN A 188 10.29 -3.94 10.89
N MET A 189 9.90 -3.08 11.83
CA MET A 189 9.20 -1.84 11.53
C MET A 189 10.12 -0.86 10.78
N VAL A 190 11.38 -0.75 11.17
CA VAL A 190 12.42 0.04 10.47
C VAL A 190 12.58 -0.45 9.03
N ASP A 191 12.71 -1.75 8.81
CA ASP A 191 12.85 -2.31 7.46
C ASP A 191 11.63 -2.03 6.58
N THR A 192 10.43 -2.19 7.13
CA THR A 192 9.17 -1.90 6.44
C THR A 192 9.08 -0.42 6.08
N LEU A 193 9.47 0.46 6.99
CA LEU A 193 9.42 1.90 6.79
C LEU A 193 10.40 2.36 5.72
N ASN A 194 11.64 1.86 5.75
CA ASN A 194 12.65 2.12 4.73
C ASN A 194 12.19 1.66 3.33
N ASN A 195 11.50 0.52 3.24
CA ASN A 195 10.95 0.04 1.97
C ASN A 195 9.80 0.93 1.47
N ASN A 196 8.92 1.36 2.36
CA ASN A 196 7.82 2.26 2.02
C ASN A 196 8.34 3.66 1.61
N GLU A 197 9.37 4.18 2.26
CA GLU A 197 10.01 5.45 1.89
C GLU A 197 10.63 5.39 0.49
N LYS A 198 11.32 4.29 0.15
CA LYS A 198 11.83 4.04 -1.21
C LYS A 198 10.70 4.00 -2.25
N ALA A 199 9.61 3.29 -1.95
CA ALA A 199 8.45 3.22 -2.83
C ALA A 199 7.81 4.61 -3.04
N LEU A 200 7.67 5.39 -1.97
CA LEU A 200 7.16 6.76 -2.05
C LEU A 200 8.03 7.64 -2.96
N LYS A 201 9.36 7.52 -2.85
CA LYS A 201 10.29 8.29 -3.70
C LYS A 201 10.14 7.95 -5.19
N VAL A 202 9.95 6.67 -5.52
CA VAL A 202 9.71 6.23 -6.91
C VAL A 202 8.38 6.80 -7.41
N LEU A 203 7.30 6.64 -6.65
CA LEU A 203 5.98 7.17 -7.02
C LEU A 203 5.98 8.70 -7.16
N SER A 204 6.74 9.40 -6.30
CA SER A 204 6.92 10.85 -6.39
C SER A 204 7.68 11.27 -7.65
N GLN A 205 8.54 10.43 -8.21
CA GLN A 205 9.18 10.72 -9.49
C GLN A 205 8.22 10.45 -10.66
N GLU A 206 7.47 9.33 -10.58
CA GLU A 206 6.48 8.97 -11.60
C GLU A 206 5.39 10.04 -11.76
N ILE A 207 4.95 10.67 -10.67
CA ILE A 207 3.95 11.76 -10.76
C ILE A 207 4.52 13.00 -11.46
N VAL A 208 5.80 13.32 -11.26
CA VAL A 208 6.47 14.44 -11.96
C VAL A 208 6.54 14.15 -13.46
N ASP A 209 6.90 12.92 -13.82
CA ASP A 209 6.93 12.51 -15.23
C ASP A 209 5.52 12.52 -15.83
N PHE A 210 4.51 12.09 -15.08
CA PHE A 210 3.10 12.14 -15.48
C PHE A 210 2.60 13.57 -15.74
N ILE A 211 2.96 14.54 -14.89
CA ILE A 211 2.66 15.97 -15.09
C ILE A 211 3.30 16.49 -16.40
N ASN A 212 4.52 16.08 -16.70
CA ASN A 212 5.18 16.46 -17.95
C ASN A 212 4.46 15.87 -19.18
N TYR A 213 3.99 14.62 -19.10
CA TYR A 213 3.17 14.01 -20.15
C TYR A 213 1.83 14.73 -20.33
N GLN A 214 1.17 15.14 -19.25
CA GLN A 214 -0.07 15.93 -19.31
C GLN A 214 0.13 17.25 -20.04
N LYS A 215 1.21 17.97 -19.72
CA LYS A 215 1.56 19.23 -20.39
C LYS A 215 1.78 19.03 -21.89
N SER A 216 2.54 18.01 -22.27
CA SER A 216 2.77 17.66 -23.69
C SER A 216 1.45 17.30 -24.40
N ALA A 217 0.59 16.51 -23.74
CA ALA A 217 -0.73 16.18 -24.27
C ALA A 217 -1.59 17.44 -24.49
N ASN A 218 -1.55 18.41 -23.58
CA ASN A 218 -2.28 19.68 -23.71
C ASN A 218 -1.80 20.50 -24.93
N GLU A 219 -0.50 20.56 -25.14
CA GLU A 219 0.10 21.20 -26.32
C GLU A 219 -0.33 20.50 -27.62
N HIS A 220 -0.32 19.16 -27.64
CA HIS A 220 -0.80 18.39 -28.78
C HIS A 220 -2.28 18.61 -29.09
N VAL A 221 -3.14 18.63 -28.08
CA VAL A 221 -4.57 18.92 -28.25
C VAL A 221 -4.77 20.33 -28.80
N SER A 222 -4.01 21.31 -28.30
CA SER A 222 -4.05 22.68 -28.83
C SER A 222 -3.65 22.75 -30.31
N ASN A 223 -2.61 22.00 -30.70
CA ASN A 223 -2.18 21.90 -32.10
C ASN A 223 -3.22 21.22 -32.99
N ILE A 224 -3.91 20.20 -32.48
CA ILE A 224 -5.02 19.53 -33.17
C ILE A 224 -6.16 20.52 -33.40
N ILE A 225 -6.59 21.25 -32.37
CA ILE A 225 -7.65 22.27 -32.48
C ILE A 225 -7.29 23.33 -33.53
N ASN A 226 -6.06 23.83 -33.53
CA ASN A 226 -5.59 24.77 -34.54
C ASN A 226 -5.62 24.17 -35.95
N SER A 227 -5.27 22.89 -36.10
CA SER A 227 -5.32 22.19 -37.38
C SER A 227 -6.76 22.00 -37.87
N ILE A 228 -7.70 21.67 -36.99
CA ILE A 228 -9.14 21.58 -37.28
C ILE A 228 -9.66 22.90 -37.82
N ASN A 229 -9.31 24.03 -37.18
CA ASN A 229 -9.70 25.36 -37.63
C ASN A 229 -9.17 25.66 -39.04
N ARG A 230 -7.92 25.28 -39.34
CA ARG A 230 -7.33 25.44 -40.67
C ARG A 230 -8.06 24.61 -41.72
N VAL A 231 -8.31 23.32 -41.44
CA VAL A 231 -9.04 22.44 -42.36
C VAL A 231 -10.46 22.95 -42.60
N THR A 232 -11.13 23.47 -41.58
CA THR A 232 -12.47 24.07 -41.71
C THR A 232 -12.46 25.28 -42.65
N GLU A 233 -11.47 26.17 -42.50
CA GLU A 233 -11.32 27.34 -43.37
C GLU A 233 -10.95 26.96 -44.80
N ASP A 234 -10.04 26.00 -44.98
CA ASP A 234 -9.68 25.49 -46.31
C ASP A 234 -10.87 24.79 -47.00
N SER A 235 -11.70 24.08 -46.23
CA SER A 235 -12.94 23.46 -46.70
C SER A 235 -13.96 24.52 -47.15
N ARG A 236 -14.09 25.63 -46.42
CA ARG A 236 -14.93 26.76 -46.84
C ARG A 236 -14.45 27.36 -48.17
N LYS A 237 -13.15 27.63 -48.30
CA LYS A 237 -12.56 28.13 -49.56
C LYS A 237 -12.77 27.16 -50.72
N LEU A 238 -12.64 25.86 -50.47
CA LEU A 238 -12.88 24.83 -51.49
C LEU A 238 -14.36 24.79 -51.91
N SER A 239 -15.30 24.96 -50.97
CA SER A 239 -16.72 25.12 -51.28
C SER A 239 -16.98 26.33 -52.17
N ASP A 240 -16.44 27.50 -51.82
CA ASP A 240 -16.61 28.72 -52.62
C ASP A 240 -16.02 28.58 -54.03
N ASN A 241 -14.83 27.99 -54.14
CA ASN A 241 -14.20 27.68 -55.42
C ASN A 241 -15.03 26.68 -56.25
N SER A 242 -15.64 25.69 -55.60
CA SER A 242 -16.50 24.71 -56.27
C SER A 242 -17.76 25.36 -56.83
N VAL A 243 -18.37 26.28 -56.08
CA VAL A 243 -19.50 27.09 -56.57
C VAL A 243 -19.08 27.92 -57.78
N GLY A 244 -17.92 28.58 -57.73
CA GLY A 244 -17.36 29.32 -58.86
C GLY A 244 -17.13 28.43 -60.10
N ALA A 245 -16.50 27.26 -59.90
CA ALA A 245 -16.26 26.28 -60.96
C ALA A 245 -17.57 25.77 -61.58
N LYS A 246 -18.60 25.51 -60.76
CA LYS A 246 -19.93 25.08 -61.23
C LYS A 246 -20.56 26.14 -62.13
N ASN A 247 -20.49 27.41 -61.73
CA ASN A 247 -21.03 28.51 -62.51
C ASN A 247 -20.31 28.65 -63.86
N LEU A 248 -18.98 28.53 -63.88
CA LEU A 248 -18.19 28.54 -65.12
C LEU A 248 -18.56 27.36 -66.03
N ALA A 249 -18.70 26.15 -65.48
CA ALA A 249 -19.10 24.96 -66.23
C ALA A 249 -20.52 25.11 -66.82
N ASN A 250 -21.47 25.64 -66.05
CA ASN A 250 -22.84 25.93 -66.53
C ASN A 250 -22.83 26.96 -67.68
N ASN A 251 -22.04 28.03 -67.55
CA ASN A 251 -21.88 29.01 -68.62
C ASN A 251 -21.27 28.38 -69.88
N ASN A 252 -20.30 27.46 -69.70
CA ASN A 252 -19.68 26.74 -70.81
C ASN A 252 -20.70 25.85 -71.55
N VAL A 253 -21.60 25.17 -70.83
CA VAL A 253 -22.71 24.42 -71.44
C VAL A 253 -23.58 25.34 -72.32
N GLY A 254 -23.89 26.56 -71.84
CA GLY A 254 -24.62 27.55 -72.63
C GLY A 254 -23.90 27.94 -73.93
N THR A 255 -22.58 28.16 -73.88
CA THR A 255 -21.76 28.44 -75.07
C THR A 255 -21.71 27.25 -76.04
N ILE A 256 -21.62 26.02 -75.52
CA ILE A 256 -21.64 24.80 -76.32
C ILE A 256 -22.99 24.61 -77.01
N ASP A 257 -24.11 24.90 -76.35
CA ASP A 257 -25.44 24.86 -76.94
C ASP A 257 -25.61 25.89 -78.09
N GLN A 258 -24.99 27.07 -77.94
CA GLN A 258 -24.93 28.06 -79.03
C GLN A 258 -24.08 27.54 -80.21
N ALA A 259 -22.95 26.90 -79.94
CA ALA A 259 -22.12 26.29 -80.97
C ALA A 259 -22.84 25.15 -81.70
N ALA A 260 -23.57 24.30 -80.98
CA ALA A 260 -24.40 23.23 -81.54
C ALA A 260 -25.47 23.79 -82.49
N SER A 261 -26.15 24.86 -82.06
CA SER A 261 -27.11 25.59 -82.89
C SER A 261 -26.46 26.22 -84.13
N GLY A 262 -25.22 26.71 -83.99
CA GLY A 262 -24.40 27.18 -85.10
C GLY A 262 -24.11 26.10 -86.13
N MET A 263 -23.64 24.92 -85.70
CA MET A 263 -23.36 23.79 -86.59
C MET A 263 -24.62 23.27 -87.28
N SER A 264 -25.75 23.21 -86.58
CA SER A 264 -27.04 22.85 -87.18
C SER A 264 -27.43 23.82 -88.31
N ARG A 265 -27.26 25.13 -88.11
CA ARG A 265 -27.51 26.13 -89.16
C ARG A 265 -26.56 25.95 -90.35
N ILE A 266 -25.26 25.75 -90.10
CA ILE A 266 -24.29 25.53 -91.17
C ILE A 266 -24.64 24.29 -91.98
N ASN A 267 -25.01 23.18 -91.31
CA ASN A 267 -25.46 21.96 -91.97
C ASN A 267 -26.68 22.21 -92.89
N GLY A 268 -27.64 23.02 -92.43
CA GLY A 268 -28.77 23.46 -93.24
C GLY A 268 -28.36 24.29 -94.47
N ILE A 269 -27.41 25.22 -94.30
CA ILE A 269 -26.89 26.05 -95.40
C ILE A 269 -26.16 25.19 -96.45
N VAL A 270 -25.30 24.26 -96.01
CA VAL A 270 -24.59 23.34 -96.91
C VAL A 270 -25.56 22.45 -97.68
N SER A 271 -26.58 21.91 -97.01
CA SER A 271 -27.63 21.10 -97.63
C SER A 271 -28.41 21.88 -98.71
N LEU A 272 -28.77 23.14 -98.41
CA LEU A 272 -29.44 24.02 -99.38
C LEU A 272 -28.53 24.40 -100.55
N ALA A 273 -27.23 24.61 -100.31
CA ALA A 273 -26.26 24.90 -101.35
C ALA A 273 -26.11 23.71 -102.32
N LEU A 274 -25.98 22.48 -101.80
CA LEU A 274 -25.95 21.25 -102.59
C LEU A 274 -27.19 21.13 -103.49
N LEU A 275 -28.39 21.38 -102.96
CA LEU A 275 -29.62 21.35 -103.75
C LEU A 275 -29.62 22.37 -104.90
N LYS A 276 -29.13 23.59 -104.66
CA LYS A 276 -29.05 24.62 -105.71
C LYS A 276 -28.01 24.28 -106.77
N ILE A 277 -26.87 23.72 -106.37
CA ILE A 277 -25.80 23.31 -107.29
C ILE A 277 -26.25 22.14 -108.16
N GLU A 278 -26.99 21.17 -107.62
CA GLU A 278 -27.57 20.09 -108.43
C GLU A 278 -28.53 20.66 -109.48
N GLY A 279 -29.32 21.69 -109.12
CA GLY A 279 -30.14 22.42 -110.09
C GLY A 279 -29.33 23.09 -111.21
N LEU A 280 -28.19 23.69 -110.88
CA LEU A 280 -27.27 24.28 -111.88
C LEU A 280 -26.64 23.20 -112.78
N LYS A 281 -26.28 22.05 -112.21
CA LYS A 281 -25.76 20.90 -112.95
C LYS A 281 -26.76 20.44 -114.00
N THR A 282 -28.00 20.14 -113.59
CA THR A 282 -29.08 19.75 -114.52
C THR A 282 -29.37 20.84 -115.56
N GLY A 283 -29.33 22.12 -115.17
CA GLY A 283 -29.49 23.24 -116.09
C GLY A 283 -28.39 23.29 -117.15
N SER A 284 -27.14 23.10 -116.74
CA SER A 284 -25.97 23.10 -117.63
C SER A 284 -25.94 21.89 -118.58
N GLU A 285 -26.34 20.71 -118.10
CA GLU A 285 -26.51 19.51 -118.92
C GLU A 285 -27.53 19.75 -120.05
N LYS A 286 -28.71 20.32 -119.72
CA LYS A 286 -29.73 20.68 -120.72
C LYS A 286 -29.25 21.71 -121.74
N ILE A 287 -28.48 22.71 -121.33
CA ILE A 287 -27.91 23.70 -122.27
C ILE A 287 -26.88 23.02 -123.19
N GLY A 288 -26.09 22.07 -122.67
CA GLY A 288 -25.18 21.25 -123.45
C GLY A 288 -25.90 20.45 -124.54
N GLU A 289 -27.00 19.78 -124.19
CA GLU A 289 -27.85 19.04 -125.13
C GLU A 289 -28.40 19.96 -126.23
N ILE A 290 -28.98 21.12 -125.86
CA ILE A 290 -29.50 22.11 -126.81
C ILE A 290 -28.39 22.60 -127.75
N THR A 291 -27.20 22.86 -127.22
CA THR A 291 -26.05 23.35 -128.00
C THR A 291 -25.58 22.29 -129.01
N SER A 292 -25.61 21.01 -128.64
CA SER A 292 -25.33 19.90 -129.56
C SER A 292 -26.33 19.85 -130.72
N VAL A 293 -27.63 19.98 -130.43
CA VAL A 293 -28.69 20.01 -131.45
C VAL A 293 -28.51 21.21 -132.40
N ILE A 294 -28.17 22.40 -131.90
CA ILE A 294 -27.93 23.57 -132.77
C ILE A 294 -26.68 23.36 -133.65
N ASN A 295 -25.65 22.70 -133.13
CA ASN A 295 -24.47 22.35 -133.90
C ASN A 295 -24.82 21.37 -135.05
N GLU A 296 -25.61 20.34 -134.75
CA GLU A 296 -26.14 19.40 -135.76
C GLU A 296 -26.99 20.10 -136.83
N ILE A 297 -27.87 21.03 -136.43
CA ILE A 297 -28.65 21.86 -137.36
C ILE A 297 -27.73 22.72 -138.22
N SER A 298 -26.68 23.31 -137.65
CA SER A 298 -25.70 24.12 -138.38
C SER A 298 -24.91 23.28 -139.39
N ASP A 299 -24.57 22.03 -139.04
CA ASP A 299 -23.94 21.06 -139.95
C ASP A 299 -24.85 20.68 -141.11
N GLN A 300 -26.11 20.36 -140.82
CA GLN A 300 -27.12 20.07 -141.84
C GLN A 300 -27.37 21.28 -142.75
N THR A 301 -27.46 22.49 -142.18
CA THR A 301 -27.68 23.73 -142.94
C THR A 301 -26.48 24.02 -143.86
N ASN A 302 -25.25 23.79 -143.38
CA ASN A 302 -24.05 23.93 -144.18
C ASN A 302 -24.00 22.92 -145.35
N LEU A 303 -24.43 21.68 -145.12
CA LEU A 303 -24.54 20.66 -146.18
C LEU A 303 -25.64 21.00 -147.20
N LEU A 304 -26.81 21.46 -146.74
CA LEU A 304 -27.90 21.90 -147.61
C LEU A 304 -27.47 23.11 -148.46
N ALA A 305 -26.79 24.08 -147.86
CA ALA A 305 -26.27 25.26 -148.55
C ALA A 305 -25.18 24.90 -149.57
N LEU A 306 -24.32 23.92 -149.25
CA LEU A 306 -23.34 23.39 -150.20
C LEU A 306 -24.01 22.72 -151.40
N ASN A 307 -25.00 21.87 -151.16
CA ASN A 307 -25.78 21.22 -152.24
C ASN A 307 -26.50 22.26 -153.11
N ALA A 308 -27.08 23.30 -152.50
CA ALA A 308 -27.70 24.41 -153.22
C ALA A 308 -26.70 25.21 -154.04
N ALA A 309 -25.49 25.46 -153.53
CA ALA A 309 -24.42 26.14 -154.26
C ALA A 309 -23.93 25.32 -155.47
N ILE A 310 -23.83 23.99 -155.33
CA ILE A 310 -23.49 23.07 -156.42
C ILE A 310 -24.57 23.11 -157.51
N GLU A 311 -25.85 23.01 -157.15
CA GLU A 311 -26.95 23.02 -158.13
C GLU A 311 -27.11 24.39 -158.79
N ALA A 312 -26.86 25.48 -158.06
CA ALA A 312 -26.83 26.83 -158.61
C ALA A 312 -25.67 27.03 -159.61
N ALA A 313 -24.49 26.45 -159.34
CA ALA A 313 -23.38 26.44 -160.30
C ALA A 313 -23.71 25.59 -161.56
N ARG A 314 -24.46 24.50 -161.37
CA ARG A 314 -24.91 23.61 -162.46
C ARG A 314 -25.91 24.28 -163.41
N ALA A 315 -26.71 25.22 -162.92
CA ALA A 315 -27.67 26.00 -163.71
C ALA A 315 -27.03 27.18 -164.51
N GLY A 316 -25.71 27.37 -164.44
CA GLY A 316 -24.99 28.38 -165.22
C GLY A 316 -25.41 29.83 -164.90
N GLU A 317 -25.58 30.67 -165.92
CA GLU A 317 -25.92 32.10 -165.76
C GLU A 317 -27.29 32.31 -165.06
N HIS A 318 -28.24 31.37 -165.19
CA HIS A 318 -29.55 31.46 -164.54
C HIS A 318 -29.51 31.17 -163.02
N GLY A 319 -28.47 30.47 -162.54
CA GLY A 319 -28.30 30.12 -161.12
C GLY A 319 -27.48 31.12 -160.30
N ARG A 320 -26.96 32.17 -160.93
CA ARG A 320 -25.95 33.07 -160.35
C ARG A 320 -26.41 33.79 -159.08
N GLY A 321 -27.69 34.22 -159.03
CA GLY A 321 -28.29 34.82 -157.82
C GLY A 321 -28.49 33.82 -156.67
N PHE A 322 -28.88 32.58 -157.00
CA PHE A 322 -29.03 31.51 -156.02
C PHE A 322 -27.68 31.04 -155.47
N ALA A 323 -26.63 31.04 -156.28
CA ALA A 323 -25.27 30.70 -155.85
C ALA A 323 -24.76 31.66 -154.76
N VAL A 324 -25.01 32.97 -154.90
CA VAL A 324 -24.63 33.98 -153.91
C VAL A 324 -25.38 33.77 -152.59
N VAL A 325 -26.69 33.50 -152.64
CA VAL A 325 -27.49 33.22 -151.43
C VAL A 325 -27.03 31.92 -150.76
N ALA A 326 -26.78 30.86 -151.53
CA ALA A 326 -26.30 29.59 -151.00
C ALA A 326 -24.93 29.72 -150.32
N ASP A 327 -23.99 30.48 -150.90
CA ASP A 327 -22.70 30.76 -150.26
C ASP A 327 -22.83 31.61 -148.97
N GLU A 328 -23.78 32.56 -148.93
CA GLU A 328 -24.03 33.36 -147.72
C GLU A 328 -24.67 32.52 -146.60
N VAL A 329 -25.63 31.65 -146.93
CA VAL A 329 -26.19 30.67 -145.98
C VAL A 329 -25.11 29.71 -145.48
N ARG A 330 -24.20 29.26 -146.36
CA ARG A 330 -23.06 28.41 -145.99
C ARG A 330 -22.13 29.11 -144.99
N LYS A 331 -21.78 30.37 -145.25
CA LYS A 331 -20.97 31.18 -144.31
C LYS A 331 -21.68 31.42 -142.98
N LEU A 332 -22.99 31.63 -142.99
CA LEU A 332 -23.78 31.80 -141.77
C LEU A 332 -23.85 30.50 -140.96
N ALA A 333 -24.02 29.36 -141.62
CA ALA A 333 -23.99 28.04 -140.99
C ALA A 333 -22.61 27.72 -140.39
N ASP A 334 -21.50 28.05 -141.08
CA ASP A 334 -20.15 27.88 -140.53
C ASP A 334 -19.87 28.82 -139.35
N ARG A 335 -20.38 30.06 -139.38
CA ARG A 335 -20.34 30.99 -138.25
C ARG A 335 -21.14 30.47 -137.06
N SER A 336 -22.35 29.94 -137.31
CA SER A 336 -23.21 29.34 -136.30
C SER A 336 -22.53 28.15 -135.63
N ARG A 337 -21.95 27.24 -136.43
CA ARG A 337 -21.14 26.11 -135.96
C ARG A 337 -19.99 26.54 -135.05
N LYS A 338 -19.18 27.52 -135.49
CA LYS A 338 -18.07 28.05 -134.68
C LYS A 338 -18.56 28.66 -133.37
N ALA A 339 -19.68 29.38 -133.39
CA ALA A 339 -20.28 29.94 -132.19
C ALA A 339 -20.80 28.84 -131.24
N THR A 340 -21.49 27.81 -131.75
CA THR A 340 -21.95 26.67 -130.93
C THR A 340 -20.81 25.86 -130.36
N MET A 341 -19.70 25.66 -131.08
CA MET A 341 -18.51 24.99 -130.54
C MET A 341 -17.88 25.79 -129.38
N ASN A 342 -17.81 27.12 -129.51
CA ASN A 342 -17.34 27.99 -128.42
C ASN A 342 -18.28 27.92 -127.20
N ILE A 343 -19.60 27.91 -127.42
CA ILE A 343 -20.58 27.74 -126.34
C ILE A 343 -20.45 26.36 -125.69
N ALA A 344 -20.28 25.29 -126.47
CA ALA A 344 -20.09 23.95 -125.96
C ALA A 344 -18.84 23.84 -125.07
N GLN A 345 -17.73 24.48 -125.47
CA GLN A 345 -16.53 24.56 -124.63
C GLN A 345 -16.82 25.27 -123.30
N LEU A 346 -17.48 26.43 -123.34
CA LEU A 346 -17.87 27.18 -122.13
C LEU A 346 -18.78 26.36 -121.21
N ILE A 347 -19.73 25.61 -121.77
CA ILE A 347 -20.61 24.72 -120.99
C ILE A 347 -19.81 23.57 -120.38
N GLY A 348 -18.87 22.98 -121.11
CA GLY A 348 -17.97 21.96 -120.57
C GLY A 348 -17.14 22.46 -119.39
N ASP A 349 -16.60 23.69 -119.49
CA ASP A 349 -15.86 24.32 -118.38
C ASP A 349 -16.78 24.59 -117.17
N ILE A 350 -18.00 25.10 -117.39
CA ILE A 350 -19.01 25.30 -116.33
C ILE A 350 -19.39 23.97 -115.66
N GLN A 351 -19.60 22.90 -116.42
CA GLN A 351 -19.92 21.57 -115.86
C GLN A 351 -18.78 21.03 -115.00
N LYS A 352 -17.53 21.21 -115.45
CA LYS A 352 -16.33 20.83 -114.68
C LYS A 352 -16.23 21.62 -113.38
N ASP A 353 -16.46 22.93 -113.42
CA ASP A 353 -16.47 23.78 -112.23
C ASP A 353 -17.57 23.37 -111.25
N ILE A 354 -18.80 23.14 -111.74
CA ILE A 354 -19.92 22.64 -110.93
C ILE A 354 -19.55 21.33 -110.25
N HIS A 355 -18.94 20.38 -110.96
CA HIS A 355 -18.49 19.11 -110.37
C HIS A 355 -17.48 19.34 -109.24
N GLY A 356 -16.50 20.23 -109.43
CA GLY A 356 -15.56 20.62 -108.38
C GLY A 356 -16.25 21.22 -107.15
N VAL A 357 -17.26 22.08 -107.34
CA VAL A 357 -18.05 22.64 -106.22
C VAL A 357 -18.83 21.55 -105.48
N VAL A 358 -19.42 20.57 -106.19
CA VAL A 358 -20.14 19.44 -105.55
C VAL A 358 -19.21 18.64 -104.62
N VAL A 359 -18.01 18.28 -105.09
CA VAL A 359 -17.02 17.55 -104.28
C VAL A 359 -16.65 18.35 -103.03
N ASN A 360 -16.32 19.64 -103.18
CA ASN A 360 -15.99 20.50 -102.05
C ASN A 360 -17.14 20.66 -101.04
N MET A 361 -18.40 20.67 -101.51
CA MET A 361 -19.57 20.75 -100.65
C MET A 361 -19.85 19.44 -99.92
N GLN A 362 -19.58 18.28 -100.53
CA GLN A 362 -19.63 16.98 -99.85
C GLN A 362 -18.59 16.91 -98.74
N ASP A 363 -17.35 17.32 -99.01
CA ASP A 363 -16.30 17.41 -98.00
C ASP A 363 -16.69 18.37 -96.87
N SER A 364 -17.24 19.54 -97.21
CA SER A 364 -17.76 20.49 -96.23
C SER A 364 -18.86 19.88 -95.34
N SER A 365 -19.76 19.06 -95.93
CA SER A 365 -20.79 18.35 -95.17
C SER A 365 -20.19 17.35 -94.17
N ILE A 366 -19.13 16.64 -94.56
CA ILE A 366 -18.42 15.70 -93.67
C ILE A 366 -17.78 16.45 -92.51
N GLU A 367 -17.11 17.59 -92.78
CA GLU A 367 -16.48 18.40 -91.73
C GLU A 367 -17.51 19.00 -90.76
N VAL A 368 -18.68 19.41 -91.25
CA VAL A 368 -19.78 19.88 -90.39
C VAL A 368 -20.33 18.76 -89.50
N GLN A 369 -20.46 17.53 -90.02
CA GLN A 369 -20.85 16.37 -89.20
C GLN A 369 -19.82 16.06 -88.11
N LYS A 370 -18.52 16.07 -88.46
CA LYS A 370 -17.43 15.90 -87.48
C LYS A 370 -17.50 16.97 -86.40
N GLY A 371 -17.62 18.25 -86.78
CA GLY A 371 -17.71 19.33 -85.81
C GLY A 371 -18.97 19.25 -84.94
N THR A 372 -20.10 18.78 -85.47
CA THR A 372 -21.31 18.51 -84.67
C THR A 372 -21.07 17.43 -83.62
N SER A 373 -20.37 16.36 -84.00
CA SER A 373 -19.97 15.29 -83.06
C SER A 373 -19.04 15.81 -81.96
N LEU A 374 -18.05 16.63 -82.31
CA LEU A 374 -17.14 17.24 -81.33
C LEU A 374 -17.86 18.15 -80.33
N VAL A 375 -18.83 18.94 -80.79
CA VAL A 375 -19.65 19.80 -79.92
C VAL A 375 -20.47 18.95 -78.94
N GLN A 376 -21.04 17.84 -79.40
CA GLN A 376 -21.79 16.91 -78.54
C GLN A 376 -20.87 16.27 -77.47
N GLN A 377 -19.67 15.83 -77.85
CA GLN A 377 -18.68 15.31 -76.90
C GLN A 377 -18.28 16.37 -75.86
N ALA A 378 -18.09 17.63 -76.28
CA ALA A 378 -17.79 18.73 -75.36
C ALA A 378 -18.92 18.99 -74.35
N LYS A 379 -20.19 18.82 -74.78
CA LYS A 379 -21.37 18.94 -73.91
C LYS A 379 -21.40 17.83 -72.85
N GLU A 380 -21.12 16.60 -73.25
CA GLU A 380 -21.06 15.45 -72.35
C GLU A 380 -19.94 15.61 -71.33
N ALA A 381 -18.74 16.00 -71.77
CA ALA A 381 -17.61 16.28 -70.88
C ALA A 381 -17.93 17.39 -69.87
N SER A 382 -18.57 18.48 -70.30
CA SER A 382 -19.00 19.56 -69.41
C SER A 382 -20.03 19.09 -68.37
N SER A 383 -20.94 18.20 -68.77
CA SER A 383 -21.93 17.62 -67.85
C SER A 383 -21.28 16.72 -66.79
N GLN A 384 -20.27 15.94 -67.17
CA GLN A 384 -19.48 15.14 -66.22
C GLN A 384 -18.72 16.03 -65.24
N ILE A 385 -18.14 17.15 -65.70
CA ILE A 385 -17.47 18.13 -64.82
C ILE A 385 -18.45 18.67 -63.77
N ILE A 386 -19.68 19.05 -64.16
CA ILE A 386 -20.70 19.54 -63.22
C ILE A 386 -21.01 18.48 -62.17
N PHE A 387 -21.20 17.21 -62.57
CA PHE A 387 -21.45 16.12 -61.65
C PHE A 387 -20.29 15.91 -60.65
N SER A 388 -19.04 15.94 -61.12
CA SER A 388 -17.87 15.84 -60.26
C SER A 388 -17.77 17.00 -59.26
N ILE A 389 -18.13 18.22 -59.67
CA ILE A 389 -18.15 19.38 -58.76
C ILE A 389 -19.22 19.19 -57.68
N ASP A 390 -20.42 18.74 -58.03
CA ASP A 390 -21.49 18.48 -57.06
C ASP A 390 -21.11 17.39 -56.06
N TYR A 391 -20.46 16.33 -56.54
CA TYR A 391 -19.92 15.28 -55.67
C TYR A 391 -18.85 15.82 -54.71
N ASN A 392 -17.91 16.64 -55.19
CA ASN A 392 -16.89 17.27 -54.36
C ASN A 392 -17.50 18.18 -53.28
N MET A 393 -18.55 18.93 -53.61
CA MET A 393 -19.27 19.75 -52.62
C MET A 393 -19.88 18.92 -51.49
N LEU A 394 -20.43 17.73 -51.80
CA LEU A 394 -20.93 16.81 -50.77
C LEU A 394 -19.81 16.29 -49.87
N GLN A 395 -18.64 15.97 -50.45
CA GLN A 395 -17.48 15.54 -49.67
C GLN A 395 -16.96 16.66 -48.75
N VAL A 396 -16.88 17.89 -49.25
CA VAL A 396 -16.49 19.07 -48.45
C VAL A 396 -17.43 19.26 -47.27
N LYS A 397 -18.74 19.12 -47.48
CA LYS A 397 -19.72 19.19 -46.38
C LYS A 397 -19.46 18.11 -45.32
N SER A 398 -19.25 16.87 -45.74
CA SER A 398 -18.92 15.76 -44.83
C SER A 398 -17.64 16.03 -44.03
N ILE A 399 -16.61 16.61 -44.66
CA ILE A 399 -15.38 17.02 -43.98
C ILE A 399 -15.68 18.08 -42.91
N CYS A 400 -16.49 19.10 -43.21
CA CYS A 400 -16.88 20.12 -42.23
C CYS A 400 -17.60 19.51 -41.02
N ASP A 401 -18.54 18.59 -41.26
CA ASP A 401 -19.28 17.92 -40.19
C ASP A 401 -18.31 17.11 -39.29
N LEU A 402 -17.39 16.33 -39.88
CA LEU A 402 -16.35 15.60 -39.15
C LEU A 402 -15.39 16.52 -38.37
N MET A 403 -15.03 17.67 -38.93
CA MET A 403 -14.19 18.66 -38.24
C MET A 403 -14.90 19.23 -37.00
N GLN A 404 -16.22 19.40 -37.06
CA GLN A 404 -17.00 19.86 -35.92
C GLN A 404 -17.01 18.81 -34.79
N ASP A 405 -17.20 17.53 -35.11
CA ASP A 405 -17.14 16.43 -34.13
C ASP A 405 -15.75 16.30 -33.50
N LEU A 406 -14.69 16.46 -34.30
CA LEU A 406 -13.31 16.49 -33.82
C LEU A 406 -13.04 17.69 -32.89
N LEU A 407 -13.65 18.85 -33.15
CA LEU A 407 -13.53 20.02 -32.28
C LEU A 407 -14.14 19.75 -30.89
N LEU A 408 -15.34 19.14 -30.86
CA LEU A 408 -16.00 18.73 -29.62
C LEU A 408 -15.15 17.72 -28.85
N SER A 409 -14.67 16.68 -29.53
CA SER A 409 -13.80 15.65 -28.95
C SER A 409 -12.50 16.25 -28.41
N GLY A 410 -11.87 17.18 -29.14
CA GLY A 410 -10.67 17.88 -28.70
C GLY A 410 -10.89 18.71 -27.43
N ASN A 411 -12.06 19.36 -27.30
CA ASN A 411 -12.43 20.08 -26.09
C ASN A 411 -12.67 19.15 -24.89
N GLU A 412 -13.28 17.98 -25.10
CA GLU A 412 -13.46 16.97 -24.06
C GLU A 412 -12.12 16.44 -23.55
N VAL A 413 -11.19 16.09 -24.47
CA VAL A 413 -9.85 15.65 -24.09
C VAL A 413 -9.12 16.74 -23.28
N ARG A 414 -9.22 18.01 -23.69
CA ARG A 414 -8.65 19.13 -22.92
C ARG A 414 -9.25 19.24 -21.51
N SER A 415 -10.56 19.02 -21.37
CA SER A 415 -11.23 19.01 -20.06
C SER A 415 -10.72 17.86 -19.17
N ILE A 416 -10.58 16.66 -19.74
CA ILE A 416 -10.01 15.50 -19.04
C ILE A 416 -8.58 15.78 -18.59
N ILE A 417 -7.74 16.37 -19.45
CA ILE A 417 -6.37 16.76 -19.08
C ILE A 417 -6.40 17.69 -17.86
N GLY A 418 -7.25 18.72 -17.86
CA GLY A 418 -7.39 19.63 -16.71
C GLY A 418 -7.84 18.94 -15.41
N GLN A 419 -8.75 17.96 -15.49
CA GLN A 419 -9.13 17.16 -14.32
C GLN A 419 -7.98 16.29 -13.82
N THR A 420 -7.20 15.71 -14.74
CA THR A 420 -6.04 14.90 -14.37
C THR A 420 -4.89 15.74 -13.82
N GLU A 421 -4.71 16.99 -14.27
CA GLU A 421 -3.76 17.94 -13.68
C GLU A 421 -4.11 18.22 -12.21
N GLN A 422 -5.39 18.48 -11.93
CA GLN A 422 -5.86 18.66 -10.55
C GLN A 422 -5.65 17.40 -9.68
N ALA A 423 -5.89 16.21 -10.24
CA ALA A 423 -5.64 14.95 -9.55
C ALA A 423 -4.14 14.72 -9.27
N SER A 424 -3.27 15.10 -10.22
CA SER A 424 -1.81 15.05 -10.05
C SER A 424 -1.35 15.97 -8.92
N ASP A 425 -1.84 17.21 -8.88
CA ASP A 425 -1.52 18.17 -7.82
C ASP A 425 -1.92 17.65 -6.42
N ASN A 426 -3.09 17.04 -6.30
CA ASN A 426 -3.54 16.42 -5.05
C ASN A 426 -2.70 15.20 -4.66
N THR A 427 -2.24 14.43 -5.65
CA THR A 427 -1.35 13.28 -5.43
C THR A 427 0.03 13.75 -4.95
N SER A 428 0.59 14.80 -5.57
CA SER A 428 1.85 15.40 -5.13
C SER A 428 1.77 15.94 -3.70
N LYS A 429 0.65 16.55 -3.30
CA LYS A 429 0.41 16.96 -1.90
C LYS A 429 0.39 15.74 -0.96
N SER A 430 -0.33 14.68 -1.34
CA SER A 430 -0.37 13.43 -0.56
C SER A 430 1.02 12.82 -0.36
N PHE A 431 1.90 12.90 -1.36
CA PHE A 431 3.29 12.45 -1.20
C PHE A 431 4.10 13.30 -0.23
N ALA A 432 3.89 14.62 -0.22
CA ALA A 432 4.51 15.49 0.78
C ALA A 432 4.03 15.12 2.20
N ASP A 433 2.73 14.85 2.37
CA ASP A 433 2.15 14.42 3.64
C ASP A 433 2.69 13.06 4.09
N PHE A 434 2.82 12.07 3.19
CA PHE A 434 3.44 10.78 3.50
C PHE A 434 4.92 10.92 3.90
N SER A 435 5.67 11.80 3.23
CA SER A 435 7.06 12.07 3.59
C SER A 435 7.18 12.63 5.02
N ALA A 436 6.32 13.59 5.38
CA ALA A 436 6.24 14.10 6.74
C ALA A 436 5.84 12.99 7.74
N MET A 437 4.90 12.11 7.37
CA MET A 437 4.47 10.98 8.20
C MET A 437 5.60 9.97 8.43
N PHE A 438 6.41 9.64 7.42
CA PHE A 438 7.58 8.77 7.60
C PHE A 438 8.60 9.37 8.55
N SER A 439 8.86 10.68 8.47
CA SER A 439 9.73 11.38 9.42
C SER A 439 9.19 11.28 10.86
N ALA A 440 7.89 11.47 11.06
CA ALA A 440 7.25 11.34 12.37
C ALA A 440 7.33 9.91 12.91
N ILE A 441 7.05 8.88 12.10
CA ILE A 441 7.11 7.49 12.54
C ILE A 441 8.56 7.10 12.87
N ASN A 442 9.56 7.55 12.09
CA ASN A 442 10.97 7.33 12.43
C ASN A 442 11.33 7.88 13.81
N SER A 443 10.80 9.05 14.19
CA SER A 443 10.98 9.60 15.54
C SER A 443 10.38 8.69 16.61
N VAL A 444 9.15 8.20 16.41
CA VAL A 444 8.46 7.30 17.36
C VAL A 444 9.21 5.96 17.49
N ILE A 445 9.66 5.38 16.38
CA ILE A 445 10.47 4.15 16.37
C ILE A 445 11.73 4.34 17.22
N SER A 446 12.41 5.48 17.09
CA SER A 446 13.62 5.75 17.87
C SER A 446 13.33 5.84 19.37
N GLU A 447 12.21 6.44 19.76
CA GLU A 447 11.80 6.54 21.16
C GLU A 447 11.42 5.17 21.74
N ILE A 448 10.64 4.36 21.02
CA ILE A 448 10.29 3.01 21.46
C ILE A 448 11.55 2.14 21.57
N LYS A 449 12.52 2.28 20.64
CA LYS A 449 13.79 1.54 20.69
C LYS A 449 14.57 1.89 21.95
N PHE A 450 14.63 3.16 22.30
CA PHE A 450 15.27 3.61 23.54
C PHE A 450 14.62 2.98 24.77
N VAL A 451 13.29 3.06 24.90
CA VAL A 451 12.54 2.49 26.04
C VAL A 451 12.69 0.96 26.13
N SER A 452 12.67 0.26 24.99
CA SER A 452 12.85 -1.20 24.94
C SER A 452 14.23 -1.63 25.46
N VAL A 453 15.29 -0.91 25.07
CA VAL A 453 16.65 -1.14 25.57
C VAL A 453 16.74 -0.83 27.07
N GLU A 454 16.20 0.31 27.50
CA GLU A 454 16.20 0.71 28.90
C GLU A 454 15.46 -0.31 29.80
N ASN A 455 14.30 -0.80 29.38
CA ASN A 455 13.56 -1.83 30.10
C ASN A 455 14.32 -3.15 30.20
N LYS A 456 15.05 -3.54 29.15
CA LYS A 456 15.89 -4.74 29.14
C LYS A 456 17.04 -4.62 30.15
N ASP A 457 17.70 -3.46 30.18
CA ASP A 457 18.77 -3.17 31.14
C ASP A 457 18.25 -3.11 32.57
N ASN A 458 17.09 -2.47 32.79
CA ASN A 458 16.46 -2.40 34.11
C ASN A 458 16.01 -3.78 34.60
N ALA A 459 15.43 -4.61 33.73
CA ALA A 459 15.09 -5.99 34.06
C ALA A 459 16.33 -6.81 34.45
N SER A 460 17.45 -6.61 33.74
CA SER A 460 18.74 -7.26 34.03
C SER A 460 19.26 -6.89 35.42
N LYS A 461 19.27 -5.60 35.77
CA LYS A 461 19.64 -5.13 37.11
C LYS A 461 18.69 -5.63 38.20
N MET A 462 17.39 -5.74 37.89
CA MET A 462 16.43 -6.31 38.84
C MET A 462 16.70 -7.79 39.11
N PHE A 463 17.07 -8.59 38.10
CA PHE A 463 17.45 -10.00 38.33
C PHE A 463 18.56 -10.15 39.37
N GLU A 464 19.61 -9.34 39.27
CA GLU A 464 20.72 -9.33 40.25
C GLU A 464 20.19 -9.03 41.67
N ASN A 465 19.38 -7.98 41.82
CA ASN A 465 18.78 -7.63 43.12
C ASN A 465 17.87 -8.74 43.68
N TYR A 466 17.12 -9.45 42.84
CA TYR A 466 16.24 -10.53 43.31
C TYR A 466 17.00 -11.81 43.66
N GLU A 467 18.18 -12.04 43.05
CA GLU A 467 19.08 -13.10 43.48
C GLU A 467 19.62 -12.83 44.89
N ASP A 468 20.01 -11.58 45.17
CA ASP A 468 20.40 -11.14 46.50
C ASP A 468 19.25 -11.30 47.52
N ILE A 469 18.03 -10.87 47.17
CA ILE A 469 16.86 -11.02 48.06
C ILE A 469 16.54 -12.50 48.31
N THR A 470 16.66 -13.37 47.29
CA THR A 470 16.42 -14.81 47.44
C THR A 470 17.46 -15.45 48.38
N SER A 471 18.72 -15.01 48.29
CA SER A 471 19.79 -15.41 49.21
C SER A 471 19.48 -15.00 50.66
N VAL A 472 19.09 -13.74 50.86
CA VAL A 472 18.69 -13.23 52.19
C VAL A 472 17.47 -13.98 52.74
N ALA A 473 16.44 -14.20 51.92
CA ALA A 473 15.24 -14.93 52.32
C ALA A 473 15.56 -16.38 52.73
N SER A 474 16.48 -17.05 52.01
CA SER A 474 16.95 -18.39 52.34
C SER A 474 17.72 -18.40 53.66
N GLN A 475 18.56 -17.39 53.92
CA GLN A 475 19.25 -17.24 55.19
C GLN A 475 18.26 -17.08 56.36
N VAL A 476 17.28 -16.16 56.25
CA VAL A 476 16.27 -15.93 57.29
C VAL A 476 15.41 -17.19 57.53
N THR A 477 15.10 -17.94 56.47
CA THR A 477 14.38 -19.22 56.59
C THR A 477 15.18 -20.23 57.42
N ASN A 478 16.46 -20.39 57.13
CA ASN A 478 17.35 -21.29 57.88
C ASN A 478 17.48 -20.87 59.35
N GLU A 479 17.61 -19.57 59.62
CA GLU A 479 17.65 -19.03 60.98
C GLU A 479 16.33 -19.26 61.73
N THR A 480 15.18 -19.07 61.06
CA THR A 480 13.85 -19.31 61.66
C THR A 480 13.64 -20.78 62.01
N ILE A 481 14.09 -21.71 61.16
CA ILE A 481 14.04 -23.15 61.43
C ILE A 481 14.91 -23.51 62.64
N ALA A 482 16.14 -22.98 62.70
CA ALA A 482 17.04 -23.20 63.83
C ALA A 482 16.45 -22.67 65.15
N LEU A 483 15.84 -21.48 65.11
CA LEU A 483 15.19 -20.87 66.27
C LEU A 483 13.95 -21.67 66.71
N SER A 484 13.14 -22.17 65.78
CA SER A 484 11.99 -23.04 66.06
C SER A 484 12.41 -24.32 66.80
N ALA A 485 13.48 -24.98 66.32
CA ALA A 485 14.01 -26.18 66.98
C ALA A 485 14.52 -25.89 68.40
N SER A 486 15.10 -24.71 68.62
CA SER A 486 15.53 -24.28 69.94
C SER A 486 14.35 -24.03 70.89
N VAL A 487 13.26 -23.41 70.41
CA VAL A 487 12.06 -23.18 71.23
C VAL A 487 11.33 -24.47 71.56
N GLU A 488 11.25 -25.44 70.64
CA GLU A 488 10.70 -26.77 70.94
C GLU A 488 11.47 -27.46 72.07
N GLN A 489 12.80 -27.36 72.07
CA GLN A 489 13.63 -27.88 73.16
C GLN A 489 13.35 -27.17 74.50
N GLN A 490 13.13 -25.84 74.47
CA GLN A 490 12.76 -25.08 75.67
C GLN A 490 11.38 -25.46 76.20
N VAL A 491 10.38 -25.62 75.33
CA VAL A 491 9.03 -26.11 75.69
C VAL A 491 9.12 -27.49 76.36
N SER A 492 9.90 -28.41 75.79
CA SER A 492 10.14 -29.73 76.38
C SER A 492 10.76 -29.64 77.77
N SER A 493 11.73 -28.74 77.95
CA SER A 493 12.40 -28.51 79.24
C SER A 493 11.45 -27.89 80.28
N ILE A 494 10.56 -27.00 79.86
CA ILE A 494 9.51 -26.39 80.71
C ILE A 494 8.52 -27.47 81.17
N PHE A 495 8.12 -28.39 80.29
CA PHE A 495 7.20 -29.48 80.66
C PHE A 495 7.77 -30.35 81.79
N VAL A 496 9.05 -30.74 81.65
CA VAL A 496 9.78 -31.49 82.69
C VAL A 496 9.89 -30.69 84.00
N LEU A 497 10.16 -29.39 83.92
CA LEU A 497 10.23 -28.53 85.11
C LEU A 497 8.85 -28.40 85.80
N GLY A 498 7.79 -28.32 85.02
CA GLY A 498 6.41 -28.29 85.50
C GLY A 498 6.02 -29.57 86.24
N ASP A 499 6.32 -30.74 85.65
CA ASP A 499 6.13 -32.05 86.29
C ASP A 499 6.89 -32.13 87.63
N THR A 500 8.12 -31.61 87.65
CA THR A 500 8.96 -31.57 88.86
C THR A 500 8.37 -30.66 89.94
N ILE A 501 7.84 -29.49 89.56
CA ILE A 501 7.17 -28.56 90.50
C ILE A 501 5.87 -29.20 91.04
N GLU A 502 5.11 -29.90 90.20
CA GLU A 502 3.89 -30.61 90.61
C GLU A 502 4.21 -31.75 91.58
N GLU A 503 5.24 -32.53 91.30
CA GLU A 503 5.71 -33.63 92.16
C GLU A 503 6.26 -33.10 93.49
N THR A 504 6.99 -31.98 93.47
CA THR A 504 7.44 -31.28 94.68
C THR A 504 6.27 -30.77 95.50
N ASN A 505 5.22 -30.25 94.86
CA ASN A 505 3.98 -29.84 95.53
C ASN A 505 3.23 -31.04 96.16
N LYS A 506 3.23 -32.21 95.52
CA LYS A 506 2.67 -33.45 96.09
C LYS A 506 3.47 -33.96 97.28
N ILE A 507 4.80 -33.81 97.28
CA ILE A 507 5.67 -34.18 98.40
C ILE A 507 5.53 -33.20 99.58
N LEU A 508 5.28 -31.92 99.31
CA LEU A 508 5.08 -30.87 100.33
C LEU A 508 3.68 -30.88 100.98
N ALA A 509 2.68 -31.49 100.32
CA ALA A 509 1.32 -31.67 100.81
C ALA A 509 1.21 -32.90 101.73
#